data_AF-A0A485BI99-F1
#
_entry.id   AF-A0A485BI99-F1
#
_cell.length_a   1.000
_cell.length_b   1.000
_cell.length_c   1.000
_cell.angle_alpha   90.00
_cell.angle_beta   90.00
_cell.angle_gamma   90.00
#
_symmetry.space_group_name_H-M   'P 1'
#
loop_
_entity.id
_entity.type
_entity.pdbx_description
1 polymer ?
#
loop_
_entity_poly.entity_id
_entity_poly.type
_entity_poly.pdbx_seq_one_letter_code
_entity_poly.pdbx_strand_id
1 'polypeptide(L)'
;MNSIMQSAGSSHYSTVGVAESRRFEYWNDVVLRHCIPAASVPMAGVDFDARLAVRGVGMVDICSLSAPLHRWERTARYLRQGPDDDLWLGYMQGGYGQLEQGGAQGGAGGG
;
A
#
# COMPACT_ATOMS: atom_id res chain seq x y z
N MET A 1 -12.78 -4.94 -28.60
CA MET A 1 -11.55 -5.32 -27.86
C MET A 1 -10.47 -4.30 -28.15
N ASN A 2 -10.35 -3.25 -27.33
CA ASN A 2 -9.24 -2.28 -27.41
C ASN A 2 -8.52 -2.30 -26.07
N SER A 3 -7.56 -3.22 -25.90
CA SER A 3 -6.60 -3.13 -24.80
C SER A 3 -5.45 -2.29 -25.31
N ILE A 4 -5.57 -0.97 -25.16
CA ILE A 4 -4.46 -0.06 -25.34
C ILE A 4 -3.50 -0.38 -24.18
N MET A 5 -2.35 -0.97 -24.49
CA MET A 5 -1.20 -0.98 -23.59
C MET A 5 -0.91 0.47 -23.22
N GLN A 6 -1.46 0.92 -22.09
CA GLN A 6 -1.08 2.18 -21.49
C GLN A 6 0.39 2.03 -21.12
N SER A 7 1.21 2.96 -21.61
CA SER A 7 2.60 3.13 -21.23
C SER A 7 2.79 2.78 -19.76
N ALA A 8 3.83 1.99 -19.45
CA ALA A 8 4.30 1.72 -18.10
C ALA A 8 4.58 3.04 -17.37
N GLY A 9 3.54 3.64 -16.80
CA GLY A 9 3.64 4.90 -16.09
C GLY A 9 4.44 4.66 -14.83
N SER A 10 5.45 5.49 -14.60
CA SER A 10 6.11 5.54 -13.31
C SER A 10 5.54 6.72 -12.55
N SER A 11 4.99 6.46 -11.36
CA SER A 11 4.48 7.48 -10.45
C SER A 11 5.27 7.46 -9.16
N HIS A 12 5.59 8.65 -8.64
CA HIS A 12 6.28 8.82 -7.38
C HIS A 12 5.47 9.74 -6.47
N TYR A 13 5.31 9.32 -5.22
CA TYR A 13 4.58 10.04 -4.19
C TYR A 13 5.44 10.14 -2.93
N SER A 14 5.34 11.29 -2.24
CA SER A 14 6.02 11.51 -0.96
C SER A 14 5.19 12.43 -0.08
N THR A 15 5.19 12.16 1.23
CA THR A 15 4.61 13.09 2.22
C THR A 15 5.55 14.26 2.55
N VAL A 16 6.78 14.25 2.02
CA VAL A 16 7.71 15.39 2.15
C VAL A 16 7.12 16.61 1.44
N GLY A 17 7.01 17.72 2.16
CA GLY A 17 6.36 18.94 1.67
C GLY A 17 4.84 18.97 1.84
N VAL A 18 4.22 17.87 2.28
CA VAL A 18 2.83 17.87 2.73
C VAL A 18 2.76 18.39 4.17
N ALA A 19 1.77 19.25 4.43
CA ALA A 19 1.50 19.75 5.78
C ALA A 19 1.31 18.58 6.75
N GLU A 20 1.94 18.65 7.93
CA GLU A 20 2.01 17.55 8.91
C GLU A 20 0.63 16.94 9.20
N SER A 21 -0.38 17.76 9.46
CA SER A 21 -1.75 17.33 9.75
C SER A 21 -2.45 16.59 8.61
N ARG A 22 -1.92 16.65 7.38
CA ARG A 22 -2.48 16.03 6.18
C ARG A 22 -1.65 14.87 5.64
N ARG A 23 -0.46 14.61 6.19
CA ARG A 23 0.48 13.60 5.64
C ARG A 23 -0.17 12.21 5.55
N PHE A 24 -0.87 11.81 6.62
CA PHE A 24 -1.52 10.51 6.67
C PHE A 24 -2.71 10.40 5.71
N GLU A 25 -3.58 11.42 5.68
CA GLU A 25 -4.73 11.46 4.76
C GLU A 25 -4.28 11.37 3.30
N TYR A 26 -3.29 12.21 2.94
CA TYR A 26 -2.67 12.17 1.62
C TYR A 26 -2.07 10.79 1.30
N TRP A 27 -1.34 10.20 2.25
CA TRP A 27 -0.76 8.87 2.08
C TRP A 27 -1.83 7.80 1.85
N ASN A 28 -2.90 7.82 2.63
CA ASN A 28 -3.99 6.87 2.52
C ASN A 28 -4.64 6.93 1.14
N ASP A 29 -4.90 8.13 0.62
CA ASP A 29 -5.46 8.31 -0.73
C ASP A 29 -4.54 7.78 -1.83
N VAL A 30 -3.24 8.04 -1.70
CA VAL A 30 -2.23 7.56 -2.65
C VAL A 30 -2.14 6.04 -2.63
N VAL A 31 -2.09 5.42 -1.45
CA VAL A 31 -2.04 3.96 -1.33
C VAL A 31 -3.32 3.34 -1.88
N LEU A 32 -4.51 3.86 -1.54
CA LEU A 32 -5.78 3.32 -2.04
C LEU A 32 -5.96 3.41 -3.57
N ARG A 33 -5.23 4.33 -4.23
CA ARG A 33 -5.26 4.46 -5.69
C ARG A 33 -4.47 3.36 -6.40
N HIS A 34 -3.40 2.86 -5.79
CA HIS A 34 -2.43 1.95 -6.46
C HIS A 34 -2.32 0.58 -5.80
N CYS A 35 -2.70 0.49 -4.53
CA CYS A 35 -2.63 -0.70 -3.71
C CYS A 35 -4.02 -1.22 -3.38
N ILE A 36 -4.05 -2.37 -2.72
CA ILE A 36 -5.27 -3.00 -2.23
C ILE A 36 -6.11 -2.02 -1.39
N PRO A 37 -7.43 -1.91 -1.65
CA PRO A 37 -8.34 -1.20 -0.77
C PRO A 37 -8.31 -1.75 0.66
N ALA A 38 -8.00 -0.91 1.63
CA ALA A 38 -7.94 -1.26 3.05
C ALA A 38 -8.18 -0.03 3.92
N ALA A 39 -8.62 -0.25 5.16
CA ALA A 39 -8.57 0.80 6.16
C ALA A 39 -7.12 0.93 6.66
N SER A 40 -6.67 2.17 6.86
CA SER A 40 -5.35 2.47 7.41
C SER A 40 -5.51 3.36 8.63
N VAL A 41 -4.74 3.10 9.69
CA VAL A 41 -4.74 3.92 10.91
C VAL A 41 -3.29 4.21 11.32
N PRO A 42 -2.87 5.48 11.47
CA PRO A 42 -1.53 5.81 11.92
C PRO A 42 -1.39 5.50 13.41
N MET A 43 -0.18 5.14 13.84
CA MET A 43 0.11 5.11 15.28
C MET A 43 0.33 6.54 15.79
N ALA A 44 -0.22 6.83 16.98
CA ALA A 44 -0.11 8.16 17.58
C ALA A 44 1.34 8.53 17.89
N GLY A 45 1.67 9.82 17.74
CA GLY A 45 2.98 10.37 18.12
C GLY A 45 4.12 10.11 17.13
N VAL A 46 3.83 9.63 15.92
CA VAL A 46 4.83 9.38 14.88
C VAL A 46 4.68 10.39 13.76
N ASP A 47 5.78 11.06 13.39
CA ASP A 47 5.79 11.86 12.17
C ASP A 47 5.70 10.96 10.94
N PHE A 48 4.75 11.26 10.05
CA PHE A 48 4.40 10.41 8.93
C PHE A 48 5.22 10.73 7.66
N ASP A 49 6.51 10.37 7.62
CA ASP A 49 7.34 10.38 6.41
C ASP A 49 7.17 9.07 5.62
N ALA A 50 6.45 9.14 4.51
CA ALA A 50 6.15 8.01 3.65
C ALA A 50 6.43 8.31 2.18
N ARG A 51 6.77 7.25 1.45
CA ARG A 51 7.13 7.28 0.02
C ARG A 51 6.52 6.08 -0.68
N LEU A 52 6.03 6.30 -1.90
CA LEU A 52 5.54 5.24 -2.78
C LEU A 52 6.08 5.49 -4.19
N ALA A 53 6.67 4.46 -4.78
CA ALA A 53 6.97 4.38 -6.19
C ALA A 53 6.10 3.29 -6.82
N VAL A 54 5.44 3.62 -7.93
CA VAL A 54 4.60 2.69 -8.70
C VAL A 54 5.18 2.59 -10.09
N ARG A 55 5.31 1.35 -10.58
CA ARG A 55 5.77 1.07 -11.93
C ARG A 55 5.02 -0.13 -12.50
N GLY A 56 4.28 0.09 -13.57
CA GLY A 56 3.68 -0.99 -14.35
C GLY A 56 4.72 -1.76 -15.17
N VAL A 57 4.62 -3.08 -15.21
CA VAL A 57 5.43 -3.98 -16.03
C VAL A 57 4.51 -5.05 -16.64
N GLY A 58 4.07 -4.83 -17.88
CA GLY A 58 3.08 -5.71 -18.52
C GLY A 58 1.76 -5.68 -17.76
N MET A 59 1.35 -6.84 -17.21
CA MET A 59 0.12 -6.97 -16.40
C MET A 59 0.39 -6.85 -14.89
N VAL A 60 1.61 -6.53 -14.48
CA VAL A 60 2.01 -6.46 -13.06
C VAL A 60 2.29 -5.02 -12.68
N ASP A 61 1.66 -4.55 -11.61
CA ASP A 61 2.06 -3.30 -10.96
C ASP A 61 3.04 -3.59 -9.82
N ILE A 62 4.19 -2.91 -9.87
CA ILE A 62 5.21 -2.97 -8.83
C ILE A 62 5.09 -1.72 -7.96
N CYS A 63 4.68 -1.92 -6.71
CA CYS A 63 4.57 -0.88 -5.70
C CYS A 63 5.71 -1.03 -4.67
N SER A 64 6.63 -0.07 -4.65
CA SER A 64 7.70 0.01 -3.64
C SER A 64 7.37 1.12 -2.64
N LEU A 65 7.15 0.76 -1.37
CA LEU A 65 6.73 1.70 -0.34
C LEU A 65 7.61 1.66 0.90
N SER A 66 7.73 2.81 1.55
CA SER A 66 8.28 2.97 2.90
C SER A 66 7.37 3.89 3.70
N ALA A 67 7.01 3.50 4.91
CA ALA A 67 6.20 4.33 5.81
C ALA A 67 6.51 3.96 7.26
N PRO A 68 6.20 4.84 8.23
CA PRO A 68 6.33 4.53 9.65
C PRO A 68 5.31 3.47 10.07
N LEU A 69 5.41 2.97 11.30
CA LEU A 69 4.49 1.94 11.79
C LEU A 69 3.04 2.43 11.79
N HIS A 70 2.17 1.66 11.15
CA HIS A 70 0.74 1.91 11.08
C HIS A 70 0.00 0.58 10.87
N ARG A 71 -1.31 0.59 11.13
CA ARG A 71 -2.15 -0.61 11.00
C ARG A 71 -2.91 -0.58 9.69
N TRP A 72 -2.92 -1.71 8.98
CA TRP A 72 -3.79 -1.96 7.84
C TRP A 72 -4.82 -3.03 8.15
N GLU A 73 -6.04 -2.81 7.70
CA GLU A 73 -7.14 -3.76 7.85
C GLU A 73 -7.95 -3.87 6.56
N ARG A 74 -7.93 -5.06 5.95
CA ARG A 74 -8.77 -5.38 4.79
C ARG A 74 -9.96 -6.22 5.24
N THR A 75 -11.05 -5.53 5.57
CA THR A 75 -12.32 -6.17 5.95
C THR A 75 -13.04 -6.79 4.74
N ALA A 76 -14.06 -7.61 5.01
CA ALA A 76 -14.93 -8.18 3.98
C ALA A 76 -15.62 -7.13 3.10
N ARG A 77 -15.83 -5.90 3.62
CA ARG A 77 -16.35 -4.77 2.84
C ARG A 77 -15.38 -4.38 1.72
N TYR A 78 -14.07 -4.42 1.96
CA TYR A 78 -13.05 -4.07 0.97
C TYR A 78 -12.74 -5.22 0.00
N LEU A 79 -12.88 -6.48 0.45
CA LEU A 79 -12.74 -7.64 -0.44
C LEU A 79 -13.77 -7.61 -1.56
N ARG A 80 -15.03 -7.30 -1.26
CA ARG A 80 -16.13 -7.25 -2.24
C ARG A 80 -16.07 -6.08 -3.24
N GLN A 81 -15.07 -5.20 -3.16
CA GLN A 81 -14.96 -4.00 -4.01
C GLN A 81 -14.02 -4.17 -5.21
N GLY A 82 -13.23 -5.24 -5.26
CA GLY A 82 -12.30 -5.52 -6.37
C GLY A 82 -12.60 -6.87 -7.03
N PRO A 83 -11.98 -7.15 -8.19
CA PRO A 83 -12.01 -8.49 -8.78
C PRO A 83 -11.38 -9.49 -7.79
N ASP A 84 -11.95 -10.68 -7.70
CA ASP A 84 -11.51 -11.73 -6.77
C ASP A 84 -10.16 -12.36 -7.17
N ASP A 85 -9.65 -12.05 -8.36
CA ASP A 85 -8.58 -12.80 -9.01
C ASP A 85 -7.18 -12.15 -8.90
N ASP A 86 -7.07 -10.96 -8.28
CA ASP A 86 -5.79 -10.25 -8.15
C ASP A 86 -4.89 -10.88 -7.07
N LEU A 87 -3.73 -11.39 -7.49
CA LEU A 87 -2.71 -11.91 -6.59
C LEU A 87 -1.75 -10.81 -6.14
N TRP A 88 -1.56 -10.68 -4.83
CA TRP A 88 -0.64 -9.72 -4.22
C TRP A 88 0.53 -10.44 -3.56
N LEU A 89 1.74 -10.06 -3.95
CA LEU A 89 2.97 -10.57 -3.36
C LEU A 89 3.68 -9.42 -2.64
N GLY A 90 3.89 -9.61 -1.34
CA GLY A 90 4.62 -8.66 -0.49
C GLY A 90 6.01 -9.20 -0.15
N TYR A 91 7.02 -8.35 -0.29
CA TYR A 91 8.37 -8.60 0.21
C TYR A 91 8.79 -7.43 1.11
N MET A 92 9.21 -7.74 2.33
CA MET A 92 9.67 -6.74 3.30
C MET A 92 11.18 -6.65 3.25
N GLN A 93 11.70 -5.57 2.65
CA GLN A 93 13.15 -5.33 2.58
C GLN A 93 13.74 -4.85 3.92
N GLY A 94 12.95 -4.16 4.73
CA GLY A 94 13.37 -3.67 6.03
C GLY A 94 12.18 -3.44 6.96
N GLY A 95 12.41 -3.56 8.26
CA GLY A 95 11.37 -3.49 9.29
C GLY A 95 10.78 -4.85 9.64
N TYR A 96 9.62 -4.81 10.29
CA TYR A 96 8.83 -5.98 10.67
C TYR A 96 7.35 -5.69 10.50
N GLY A 97 6.58 -6.72 10.22
CA GLY A 97 5.13 -6.68 10.10
C GLY A 97 4.51 -7.94 10.67
N GLN A 98 3.27 -7.80 11.14
CA GLN A 98 2.43 -8.91 11.56
C GLN A 98 1.19 -8.90 10.67
N LEU A 99 0.84 -10.08 10.17
CA LEU A 99 -0.36 -10.31 9.38
C LEU A 99 -1.25 -11.30 10.12
N GLU A 100 -2.53 -11.00 10.23
CA GLU A 100 -3.53 -11.91 10.76
C GLU A 100 -4.62 -12.15 9.72
N GLN A 101 -4.96 -13.41 9.49
CA GLN A 101 -6.04 -13.81 8.60
C GLN A 101 -6.69 -15.10 9.09
N GLY A 102 -8.03 -15.10 9.24
CA GLY A 102 -8.78 -16.29 9.64
C GLY A 102 -8.36 -16.87 11.00
N GLY A 103 -7.84 -16.03 11.91
CA GLY A 103 -7.31 -16.44 13.21
C GLY A 103 -5.87 -16.99 13.17
N ALA A 104 -5.27 -17.13 11.99
CA ALA A 104 -3.85 -17.44 11.84
C ALA A 104 -3.03 -16.15 11.84
N GLN A 105 -1.92 -16.13 12.58
CA GLN A 105 -0.97 -15.02 12.63
C GLN A 105 0.36 -15.44 11.99
N GLY A 106 0.94 -14.53 11.20
CA GLY A 106 2.25 -14.69 10.58
C GLY A 106 3.06 -13.41 10.67
N GLY A 107 4.37 -13.55 10.83
CA GLY A 107 5.31 -12.44 10.83
C GLY A 107 6.02 -12.31 9.48
N ALA A 108 6.23 -11.08 9.04
CA ALA A 108 7.22 -10.74 8.01
C ALA A 108 8.31 -9.89 8.65
N GLY A 109 9.58 -10.18 8.37
CA GLY A 109 10.71 -9.39 8.84
C GLY A 109 11.67 -9.16 7.68
N GLY A 110 12.51 -8.13 7.80
CA GLY A 110 13.61 -7.90 6.86
C GLY A 110 14.48 -9.14 6.73
N GLY A 111 14.75 -9.54 5.48
CA GLY A 111 15.68 -10.62 5.13
C GLY A 111 17.13 -10.22 5.36
#